data_AF-W2GG61-F1
#
_entry.id   AF-W2GG61-F1
#
_cell.length_a   1.000
_cell.length_b   1.000
_cell.length_c   1.000
_cell.angle_alpha   90.00
_cell.angle_beta   90.00
_cell.angle_gamma   90.00
#
_symmetry.space_group_name_H-M   'P 1'
#
loop_
_entity.id
_entity.type
_entity.pdbx_description
1 polymer ?
#
loop_
_entity_poly.entity_id
_entity_poly.type
_entity_poly.pdbx_seq_one_letter_code
_entity_poly.pdbx_strand_id
1 'polypeptide(L)'
;MASLQPRGILVFTAVLLVMVVEAGYVDIFTDADYKGYVTHIEDVRVDYCYVLCRGLNDTITSAKWGGLPERTSTGDDGLISFYVDSNCKKHNIWWRTKTQSDDDLYFPSNFKLDGINDQISSFMVWNTKKIIGIANLQCLGEDWESKTFPNAEMAATPPPVL
;
A
#
# COMPACT_ATOMS: atom_id res chain seq x y z
N MET A 1 5.41 75.46 4.79
CA MET A 1 5.80 74.07 5.15
C MET A 1 4.53 73.32 5.52
N ALA A 2 4.12 72.34 4.70
CA ALA A 2 3.11 71.36 5.06
C ALA A 2 3.55 70.04 4.42
N SER A 3 3.88 69.08 5.27
CA SER A 3 4.44 67.77 4.94
C SER A 3 3.36 66.88 4.29
N LEU A 4 3.67 66.33 3.10
CA LEU A 4 2.93 65.19 2.56
C LEU A 4 3.38 63.93 3.31
N GLN A 5 2.45 63.28 3.99
CA GLN A 5 2.68 61.99 4.64
C GLN A 5 2.31 60.87 3.66
N PRO A 6 3.22 59.95 3.31
CA PRO A 6 2.89 58.86 2.39
C PRO A 6 2.04 57.80 3.13
N ARG A 7 0.81 57.59 2.64
CA ARG A 7 -0.06 56.49 3.06
C ARG A 7 0.49 55.18 2.48
N GLY A 8 1.32 54.50 3.26
CA GLY A 8 1.78 53.15 2.93
C GLY A 8 0.60 52.18 2.95
N ILE A 9 0.22 51.65 1.78
CA ILE A 9 -0.74 50.57 1.65
C ILE A 9 0.00 49.26 1.95
N LEU A 10 -0.26 48.69 3.13
CA LEU A 10 0.19 47.34 3.50
C LEU A 10 -0.69 46.32 2.78
N VAL A 11 -0.15 45.67 1.76
CA VAL A 11 -0.80 44.55 1.06
C VAL A 11 -0.44 43.27 1.80
N PHE A 12 -1.36 42.75 2.62
CA PHE A 12 -1.23 41.42 3.22
C PHE A 12 -1.60 40.37 2.17
N THR A 13 -0.59 39.81 1.49
CA THR A 13 -0.79 38.61 0.67
C THR A 13 -1.05 37.42 1.59
N ALA A 14 -2.32 37.03 1.72
CA ALA A 14 -2.69 35.79 2.38
C ALA A 14 -2.22 34.62 1.50
N VAL A 15 -1.12 33.97 1.90
CA VAL A 15 -0.67 32.72 1.27
C VAL A 15 -1.58 31.62 1.80
N LEU A 16 -2.56 31.22 0.99
CA LEU A 16 -3.41 30.07 1.27
C LEU A 16 -2.59 28.80 1.01
N LEU A 17 -1.97 28.26 2.06
CA LEU A 17 -1.34 26.94 2.03
C LEU A 17 -2.43 25.88 1.87
N VAL A 18 -2.66 25.45 0.63
CA VAL A 18 -3.47 24.26 0.36
C VAL A 18 -2.61 23.07 0.76
N MET A 19 -2.86 22.52 1.94
CA MET A 19 -2.31 21.23 2.35
C MET A 19 -2.97 20.18 1.44
N VAL A 20 -2.27 19.76 0.39
CA VAL A 20 -2.70 18.60 -0.40
C VAL A 20 -2.54 17.39 0.53
N VAL A 21 -3.64 16.92 1.11
CA VAL A 21 -3.68 15.58 1.69
C VAL A 21 -3.65 14.65 0.49
N GLU A 22 -2.47 14.13 0.16
CA GLU A 22 -2.41 12.99 -0.75
C GLU A 22 -3.14 11.83 -0.08
N ALA A 23 -4.15 11.33 -0.77
CA ALA A 23 -4.76 10.06 -0.45
C ALA A 23 -3.75 8.97 -0.80
N GLY A 24 -3.09 8.43 0.23
CA GLY A 24 -2.12 7.38 0.01
C GLY A 24 -2.76 6.08 -0.50
N TYR A 25 -1.96 5.27 -1.17
CA TYR A 25 -2.38 4.03 -1.80
C TYR A 25 -1.53 2.85 -1.38
N VAL A 26 -2.05 1.64 -1.57
CA VAL A 26 -1.30 0.38 -1.43
C VAL A 26 -1.58 -0.50 -2.66
N ASP A 27 -0.50 -0.93 -3.32
CA ASP A 27 -0.52 -1.96 -4.35
C ASP A 27 -0.12 -3.30 -3.74
N ILE A 28 -0.85 -4.36 -4.10
CA ILE A 28 -0.55 -5.73 -3.69
C ILE A 28 -0.41 -6.66 -4.90
N PHE A 29 0.44 -7.67 -4.74
CA PHE A 29 0.97 -8.50 -5.82
C PHE A 29 0.99 -9.98 -5.39
N THR A 30 0.61 -10.90 -6.29
CA THR A 30 0.64 -12.34 -6.00
C THR A 30 2.03 -12.95 -6.08
N ASP A 31 2.96 -12.29 -6.76
CA ASP A 31 4.32 -12.80 -6.95
C ASP A 31 5.36 -11.89 -6.29
N ALA A 32 6.58 -12.40 -6.18
CA ALA A 32 7.74 -11.63 -5.73
C ALA A 32 8.16 -10.59 -6.78
N ASP A 33 8.94 -9.61 -6.34
CA ASP A 33 9.45 -8.51 -7.14
C ASP A 33 8.35 -7.71 -7.83
N TYR A 34 7.19 -7.60 -7.17
CA TYR A 34 6.05 -6.78 -7.60
C TYR A 34 5.43 -7.22 -8.93
N LYS A 35 5.43 -8.53 -9.18
CA LYS A 35 4.79 -9.19 -10.33
C LYS A 35 3.43 -9.75 -9.93
N GLY A 36 2.58 -10.04 -10.91
CA GLY A 36 1.23 -10.54 -10.62
C GLY A 36 0.38 -9.48 -9.90
N TYR A 37 0.33 -8.27 -10.46
CA TYR A 37 -0.47 -7.17 -9.91
C TYR A 37 -1.93 -7.60 -9.68
N VAL A 38 -2.44 -7.29 -8.49
CA VAL A 38 -3.80 -7.64 -8.09
C VAL A 38 -4.70 -6.42 -8.10
N THR A 39 -4.38 -5.42 -7.28
CA THR A 39 -5.24 -4.26 -7.08
C THR A 39 -4.45 -3.08 -6.49
N HIS A 40 -4.98 -1.90 -6.77
CA HIS A 40 -4.57 -0.60 -6.24
C HIS A 40 -5.64 -0.13 -5.27
N ILE A 41 -5.29 0.01 -4.01
CA ILE A 41 -6.22 0.43 -2.96
C ILE A 41 -5.96 1.90 -2.70
N GLU A 42 -6.85 2.76 -3.19
CA GLU A 42 -6.81 4.22 -2.99
C GLU A 42 -7.37 4.63 -1.62
N ASP A 43 -7.16 5.90 -1.26
CA ASP A 43 -7.71 6.52 -0.04
C ASP A 43 -7.43 5.72 1.23
N VAL A 44 -6.21 5.19 1.36
CA VAL A 44 -5.81 4.38 2.50
C VAL A 44 -5.75 5.25 3.76
N ARG A 45 -6.65 4.94 4.70
CA ARG A 45 -6.76 5.64 5.98
C ARG A 45 -5.94 4.92 7.04
N VAL A 46 -5.29 5.71 7.88
CA VAL A 46 -4.63 5.19 9.08
C VAL A 46 -5.64 4.56 10.03
N ASP A 47 -5.19 3.55 10.76
CA ASP A 47 -5.94 2.84 11.81
C ASP A 47 -7.21 2.12 11.29
N TYR A 48 -7.40 2.00 9.97
CA TYR A 48 -8.38 1.13 9.34
C TYR A 48 -7.78 -0.24 9.04
N CYS A 49 -8.51 -1.31 9.39
CA CYS A 49 -8.16 -2.67 8.99
C CYS A 49 -8.72 -2.96 7.61
N TYR A 50 -7.85 -3.14 6.62
CA TYR A 50 -8.21 -3.52 5.26
C TYR A 50 -8.15 -5.04 5.12
N VAL A 51 -9.32 -5.67 5.11
CA VAL A 51 -9.48 -7.12 5.02
C VAL A 51 -9.49 -7.53 3.56
N LEU A 52 -8.57 -8.41 3.18
CA LEU A 52 -8.53 -8.95 1.83
C LEU A 52 -9.77 -9.81 1.58
N CYS A 53 -10.26 -9.80 0.35
CA CYS A 53 -11.32 -10.74 -0.04
C CYS A 53 -10.79 -12.16 -0.06
N ARG A 54 -11.69 -13.12 0.13
CA ARG A 54 -11.36 -14.55 0.23
C ARG A 54 -10.51 -15.11 -0.91
N GLY A 55 -10.67 -14.60 -2.14
CA GLY A 55 -9.88 -15.05 -3.30
C GLY A 55 -8.42 -14.59 -3.28
N LEU A 56 -8.08 -13.60 -2.44
CA LEU A 56 -6.74 -13.05 -2.28
C LEU A 56 -6.12 -13.37 -0.91
N ASN A 57 -6.88 -14.01 -0.03
CA ASN A 57 -6.32 -14.51 1.22
C ASN A 57 -5.22 -15.49 0.88
N ASP A 58 -4.09 -15.36 1.55
CA ASP A 58 -3.01 -16.34 1.49
C ASP A 58 -2.37 -16.45 0.09
N THR A 59 -2.47 -15.40 -0.75
CA THR A 59 -1.83 -15.38 -2.09
C THR A 59 -0.88 -14.21 -2.33
N ILE A 60 -0.85 -13.22 -1.43
CA ILE A 60 -0.04 -12.02 -1.61
C ILE A 60 1.42 -12.29 -1.22
N THR A 61 2.34 -11.94 -2.13
CA THR A 61 3.79 -12.19 -2.00
C THR A 61 4.61 -10.89 -1.98
N SER A 62 4.10 -9.77 -2.48
CA SER A 62 4.77 -8.47 -2.36
C SER A 62 3.79 -7.29 -2.34
N ALA A 63 4.27 -6.12 -1.91
CA ALA A 63 3.47 -4.90 -1.83
C ALA A 63 4.29 -3.62 -2.04
N LYS A 64 3.63 -2.56 -2.53
CA LYS A 64 4.16 -1.18 -2.59
C LYS A 64 3.12 -0.18 -2.09
N TRP A 65 3.55 1.02 -1.75
CA TRP A 65 2.65 2.11 -1.38
C TRP A 65 3.26 3.46 -1.73
N GLY A 66 2.41 4.47 -1.75
CA GLY A 66 2.81 5.87 -1.93
C GLY A 66 1.77 6.80 -1.32
N GLY A 67 2.16 8.05 -1.03
CA GLY A 67 1.29 9.05 -0.42
C GLY A 67 0.80 8.69 1.00
N LEU A 68 1.36 7.65 1.63
CA LEU A 68 0.99 7.28 3.00
C LEU A 68 1.65 8.24 4.00
N PRO A 69 1.03 8.49 5.17
CA PRO A 69 1.65 9.30 6.21
C PRO A 69 2.97 8.69 6.68
N GLU A 70 4.07 9.44 6.52
CA GLU A 70 5.41 9.01 6.92
C GLU A 70 5.68 9.21 8.41
N ARG A 71 4.81 9.94 9.09
CA ARG A 71 4.85 10.21 10.51
C ARG A 71 3.49 10.01 11.15
N THR A 72 3.49 9.53 12.39
CA THR A 72 2.29 9.50 13.23
C THR A 72 1.99 10.89 13.78
N SER A 73 0.82 11.06 14.41
CA SER A 73 0.45 12.30 15.11
C SER A 73 1.33 12.59 16.33
N THR A 74 2.12 11.63 16.81
CA THR A 74 3.12 11.80 17.88
C THR A 74 4.53 12.12 17.35
N GLY A 75 4.73 12.09 16.02
CA GLY A 75 6.00 12.37 15.37
C GLY A 75 6.91 11.15 15.15
N ASP A 76 6.46 9.96 15.56
CA ASP A 76 7.13 8.69 15.28
C ASP A 76 7.04 8.33 13.79
N ASP A 77 7.90 7.42 13.32
CA ASP A 77 7.82 6.92 11.95
C ASP A 77 6.44 6.25 11.70
N GLY A 78 5.80 6.61 10.59
CA GLY A 78 4.60 5.94 10.11
C GLY A 78 4.95 4.51 9.67
N LEU A 79 4.05 3.57 9.97
CA LEU A 79 4.25 2.14 9.70
C LEU A 79 3.05 1.58 8.95
N ILE A 80 3.30 0.66 8.04
CA ILE A 80 2.30 -0.22 7.46
C ILE A 80 2.57 -1.64 7.93
N SER A 81 1.51 -2.37 8.26
CA SER A 81 1.58 -3.72 8.80
C SER A 81 0.71 -4.66 8.01
N PHE A 82 1.24 -5.83 7.67
CA PHE A 82 0.53 -6.93 7.03
C PHE A 82 0.30 -8.04 8.05
N TYR A 83 -0.91 -8.58 8.10
CA TYR A 83 -1.39 -9.50 9.11
C TYR A 83 -1.79 -10.83 8.49
N VAL A 84 -1.45 -11.90 9.20
CA VAL A 84 -1.90 -13.25 8.83
C VAL A 84 -3.38 -13.46 9.16
N ASP A 85 -3.91 -12.73 10.15
CA ASP A 85 -5.34 -12.76 10.46
C ASP A 85 -6.14 -11.72 9.67
N SER A 86 -7.44 -11.97 9.53
CA SER A 86 -8.37 -11.10 8.77
C SER A 86 -8.93 -9.94 9.60
N ASN A 87 -8.40 -9.68 10.78
CA ASN A 87 -8.95 -8.67 11.69
C ASN A 87 -7.90 -7.69 12.24
N CYS A 88 -6.69 -7.72 11.70
CA CYS A 88 -5.57 -6.86 12.07
C CYS A 88 -5.19 -6.89 13.57
N LYS A 89 -5.28 -8.05 14.25
CA LYS A 89 -5.00 -8.15 15.69
C LYS A 89 -3.77 -8.97 16.03
N LYS A 90 -3.44 -9.98 15.24
CA LYS A 90 -2.39 -10.95 15.59
C LYS A 90 -1.51 -11.28 14.40
N HIS A 91 -0.27 -11.61 14.74
CA HIS A 91 0.77 -12.07 13.83
C HIS A 91 0.92 -11.18 12.60
N ASN A 92 1.80 -10.19 12.75
CA ASN A 92 2.05 -9.21 11.71
C ASN A 92 3.53 -8.89 11.57
N ILE A 93 3.91 -8.50 10.36
CA ILE A 93 5.20 -7.87 10.06
C ILE A 93 4.92 -6.46 9.56
N TRP A 94 5.84 -5.54 9.81
CA TRP A 94 5.65 -4.12 9.53
C TRP A 94 6.86 -3.52 8.82
N TRP A 95 6.57 -2.49 8.02
CA TRP A 95 7.53 -1.69 7.27
C TRP A 95 7.25 -0.21 7.52
N ARG A 96 8.26 0.64 7.33
CA ARG A 96 8.10 2.09 7.44
C ARG A 96 7.41 2.64 6.19
N THR A 97 6.45 3.53 6.36
CA THR A 97 5.79 4.19 5.22
C THR A 97 6.71 5.17 4.50
N LYS A 98 7.65 5.79 5.24
CA LYS A 98 8.68 6.70 4.72
C LYS A 98 9.59 6.11 3.64
N THR A 99 9.55 4.80 3.45
CA THR A 99 10.19 4.13 2.31
C THR A 99 9.89 4.82 0.98
N GLN A 100 8.75 5.49 0.82
CA GLN A 100 8.40 6.22 -0.40
C GLN A 100 9.21 7.52 -0.65
N SER A 101 9.89 8.08 0.37
CA SER A 101 10.70 9.31 0.28
C SER A 101 12.20 9.08 0.42
N ASP A 102 12.62 7.84 0.71
CA ASP A 102 14.02 7.44 0.74
C ASP A 102 14.51 7.01 -0.66
N ASP A 103 15.77 7.31 -1.01
CA ASP A 103 16.36 6.88 -2.29
C ASP A 103 16.44 5.35 -2.43
N ASP A 104 16.49 4.64 -1.29
CA ASP A 104 16.47 3.18 -1.19
C ASP A 104 15.07 2.71 -0.76
N LEU A 105 14.22 2.42 -1.75
CA LEU A 105 12.84 1.98 -1.52
C LEU A 105 12.77 0.56 -0.91
N TYR A 106 12.76 0.44 0.43
CA TYR A 106 12.57 -0.81 1.19
C TYR A 106 11.13 -1.37 1.23
N PHE A 107 10.44 -1.41 0.08
CA PHE A 107 9.15 -2.10 0.01
C PHE A 107 9.36 -3.62 0.12
N PRO A 108 8.45 -4.39 0.73
CA PRO A 108 8.55 -5.85 0.75
C PRO A 108 8.41 -6.41 -0.67
N SER A 109 9.55 -6.66 -1.33
CA SER A 109 9.59 -7.30 -2.63
C SER A 109 9.29 -8.79 -2.56
N ASN A 110 9.39 -9.41 -1.37
CA ASN A 110 9.12 -10.83 -1.18
C ASN A 110 8.85 -11.15 0.29
N PHE A 111 7.58 -11.32 0.65
CA PHE A 111 7.12 -11.66 2.01
C PHE A 111 7.64 -13.01 2.52
N LYS A 112 8.14 -13.89 1.64
CA LYS A 112 8.82 -15.13 2.03
C LYS A 112 10.08 -14.87 2.85
N LEU A 113 10.79 -13.77 2.59
CA LEU A 113 11.99 -13.39 3.36
C LEU A 113 11.64 -13.05 4.81
N ASP A 114 10.40 -12.63 5.07
CA ASP A 114 9.87 -12.26 6.37
C ASP A 114 9.01 -13.38 7.02
N GLY A 115 8.86 -14.52 6.34
CA GLY A 115 8.15 -15.69 6.88
C GLY A 115 6.62 -15.64 6.82
N ILE A 116 6.04 -14.64 6.14
CA ILE A 116 4.58 -14.46 6.04
C ILE A 116 4.03 -14.60 4.60
N ASN A 117 4.81 -15.21 3.69
CA ASN A 117 4.33 -15.49 2.34
C ASN A 117 3.04 -16.30 2.36
N ASP A 118 2.13 -16.01 1.43
CA ASP A 118 0.92 -16.79 1.20
C ASP A 118 0.11 -17.03 2.49
N GLN A 119 0.11 -16.03 3.38
CA GLN A 119 -0.59 -16.10 4.67
C GLN A 119 -1.34 -14.79 4.98
N ILE A 120 -1.12 -13.75 4.18
CA ILE A 120 -1.65 -12.41 4.46
C ILE A 120 -3.16 -12.41 4.19
N SER A 121 -3.91 -11.90 5.16
CA SER A 121 -5.37 -11.76 5.09
C SER A 121 -5.85 -10.32 5.37
N SER A 122 -4.99 -9.44 5.90
CA SER A 122 -5.32 -8.03 6.06
C SER A 122 -4.08 -7.15 6.19
N PHE A 123 -4.26 -5.83 6.06
CA PHE A 123 -3.23 -4.85 6.37
C PHE A 123 -3.80 -3.62 7.07
N MET A 124 -2.94 -2.84 7.72
CA MET A 124 -3.29 -1.57 8.35
C MET A 124 -2.09 -0.62 8.36
N VAL A 125 -2.34 0.65 8.07
CA VAL A 125 -1.38 1.74 8.27
C VAL A 125 -1.58 2.31 9.66
N TRP A 126 -0.53 2.43 10.46
CA TRP A 126 -0.60 2.78 11.86
C TRP A 126 -0.47 4.28 12.09
N ASN A 127 -1.40 4.83 12.87
CA ASN A 127 -1.18 6.08 13.59
C ASN A 127 -1.15 5.81 15.10
N THR A 128 -2.20 5.19 15.64
CA THR A 128 -2.30 4.78 17.05
C THR A 128 -2.28 3.27 17.25
N LYS A 129 -2.34 2.49 16.15
CA LYS A 129 -2.48 1.02 16.11
C LYS A 129 -3.81 0.50 16.65
N LYS A 130 -4.76 1.37 16.97
CA LYS A 130 -6.11 0.99 17.38
C LYS A 130 -6.98 0.90 16.14
N ILE A 131 -7.70 -0.20 15.97
CA ILE A 131 -8.63 -0.33 14.85
C ILE A 131 -9.81 0.62 15.08
N ILE A 132 -9.94 1.63 14.23
CA ILE A 132 -11.06 2.59 14.25
C ILE A 132 -12.11 2.30 13.18
N GLY A 133 -11.79 1.40 12.24
CA GLY A 133 -12.72 0.95 11.21
C GLY A 133 -12.22 -0.28 10.46
N ILE A 134 -13.13 -0.92 9.73
CA ILE A 134 -12.84 -2.09 8.89
C ILE A 134 -13.30 -1.78 7.47
N ALA A 135 -12.42 -2.01 6.49
CA ALA A 135 -12.72 -1.95 5.08
C ALA A 135 -12.55 -3.36 4.49
N ASN A 136 -13.63 -3.94 3.96
CA ASN A 136 -13.54 -5.22 3.25
C ASN A 136 -13.27 -4.92 1.77
N LEU A 137 -12.13 -5.37 1.27
CA LEU A 137 -11.82 -5.25 -0.14
C LEU A 137 -12.69 -6.23 -0.93
N GLN A 138 -13.20 -5.79 -2.07
CA GLN A 138 -13.92 -6.65 -3.00
C GLN A 138 -12.96 -7.19 -4.05
N CYS A 139 -12.93 -8.51 -4.17
CA CYS A 139 -12.39 -9.16 -5.37
C CYS A 139 -13.38 -8.86 -6.49
N LEU A 140 -12.98 -8.09 -7.50
CA LEU A 140 -13.73 -8.06 -8.75
C LEU A 140 -13.53 -9.44 -9.43
N GLY A 141 -14.50 -10.35 -9.32
CA GLY A 141 -14.63 -11.44 -10.30
C GLY A 141 -15.06 -10.81 -11.62
N GLU A 142 -14.51 -11.11 -12.80
CA GLU A 142 -14.30 -12.43 -13.41
C GLU A 142 -13.11 -12.46 -14.40
N ASP A 143 -11.98 -11.77 -14.17
CA ASP A 143 -10.90 -11.68 -15.17
C ASP A 143 -9.54 -12.28 -14.77
N TRP A 144 -9.48 -13.08 -13.70
CA TRP A 144 -8.22 -13.71 -13.28
C TRP A 144 -8.06 -15.17 -13.73
N GLU A 145 -9.14 -15.90 -14.02
CA GLU A 145 -9.08 -17.26 -14.60
C GLU A 145 -8.89 -17.27 -16.14
N SER A 146 -9.09 -16.14 -16.83
CA SER A 146 -8.91 -16.07 -18.29
C SER A 146 -7.48 -15.71 -18.73
N LYS A 147 -6.59 -15.34 -17.79
CA LYS A 147 -5.15 -15.29 -18.04
C LYS A 147 -4.51 -16.61 -17.63
N THR A 148 -4.82 -17.65 -18.40
CA THR A 148 -3.89 -18.77 -18.57
C THR A 148 -2.57 -18.19 -19.09
N PHE A 149 -1.66 -17.89 -18.17
CA PHE A 149 -0.25 -17.84 -18.50
C PHE A 149 0.09 -19.25 -19.00
N PRO A 150 0.49 -19.44 -20.27
CA PRO A 150 0.87 -20.75 -20.74
C PRO A 150 2.00 -21.24 -19.85
N ASN A 151 1.72 -22.32 -19.12
CA ASN A 151 2.69 -23.00 -18.29
C ASN A 151 3.94 -23.25 -19.11
N ALA A 152 5.07 -22.91 -18.51
CA ALA A 152 6.38 -23.32 -18.97
C ALA A 152 6.38 -24.82 -19.32
N GLU A 153 6.76 -25.06 -20.58
CA GLU A 153 7.43 -26.23 -21.11
C GLU A 153 7.63 -27.44 -20.17
N MET A 154 6.83 -28.49 -20.40
CA MET A 154 7.13 -29.90 -20.09
C MET A 154 6.10 -30.72 -20.89
N ALA A 155 6.40 -31.66 -21.78
CA ALA A 155 7.59 -32.44 -22.00
C ALA A 155 7.65 -32.92 -23.46
N ALA A 156 8.86 -33.22 -23.92
CA ALA A 156 9.15 -33.88 -25.18
C ALA A 156 8.44 -35.25 -25.30
N THR A 157 7.83 -35.48 -26.46
CA THR A 157 7.68 -36.82 -27.03
C THR A 157 8.07 -36.76 -28.51
N PRO A 158 9.06 -37.53 -28.98
CA PRO A 158 9.40 -37.56 -30.40
C PRO A 158 8.29 -38.24 -31.22
N PRO A 159 8.07 -37.84 -32.48
CA PRO A 159 7.05 -38.45 -33.33
C PRO A 159 7.43 -39.89 -33.71
N PRO A 160 6.44 -40.77 -33.94
CA PRO A 160 6.70 -42.15 -34.39
C PRO A 160 7.29 -42.14 -35.79
N VAL A 161 8.36 -42.92 -35.97
CA VAL A 161 8.92 -43.25 -37.27
C VAL A 161 7.91 -44.15 -38.00
N LEU A 162 7.44 -43.71 -39.16
CA LEU A 162 6.83 -44.53 -40.20
C LEU A 162 7.62 -44.33 -41.49
#